data_AF-A0A9E2V5C2-F1
#
_entry.id   AF-A0A9E2V5C2-F1
#
_cell.length_a   1.000
_cell.length_b   1.000
_cell.length_c   1.000
_cell.angle_alpha   90.00
_cell.angle_beta   90.00
_cell.angle_gamma   90.00
#
_symmetry.space_group_name_H-M   'P 1'
#
loop_
_entity.id
_entity.type
_entity.pdbx_description
1 polymer ?
#
loop_
_entity_poly.entity_id
_entity_poly.type
_entity_poly.pdbx_seq_one_letter_code
_entity_poly.pdbx_strand_id
1 'polypeptide(L)'
;MQQEAVIFLARELIATDDAITAKEQDVLDQMVREVELPMPSARYLSSHGAAVEALTTGKARAIAIIELLGIAHADGEYGEEERCYIQDLVQELGVPETTVTAMENWVLRYVALTDEAKGFWFE
;
A
#
# COMPACT_ATOMS: atom_id res chain seq x y z
N MET A 1 1.77 14.52 -5.52
CA MET A 1 0.93 14.64 -4.31
C MET A 1 0.24 13.33 -3.92
N GLN A 2 -0.74 12.80 -4.68
CA GLN A 2 -1.47 11.59 -4.23
C GLN A 2 -0.59 10.33 -4.21
N GLN A 3 0.24 10.09 -5.23
CA GLN A 3 1.18 8.96 -5.22
C GLN A 3 2.28 9.11 -4.15
N GLU A 4 2.71 10.34 -3.87
CA GLU A 4 3.63 10.61 -2.74
C GLU A 4 2.97 10.28 -1.39
N ALA A 5 1.68 10.55 -1.22
CA ALA A 5 0.94 10.18 -0.03
C ALA A 5 0.84 8.66 0.13
N VAL A 6 0.57 7.93 -0.95
CA VAL A 6 0.57 6.46 -0.91
C VAL A 6 1.95 5.91 -0.56
N ILE A 7 3.03 6.43 -1.17
CA ILE A 7 4.40 6.01 -0.85
C ILE A 7 4.76 6.32 0.62
N PHE A 8 4.31 7.46 1.14
CA PHE A 8 4.52 7.82 2.55
C PHE A 8 3.82 6.83 3.48
N LEU A 9 2.53 6.56 3.26
CA LEU A 9 1.73 5.61 4.04
C LEU A 9 2.27 4.18 3.92
N ALA A 10 2.75 3.79 2.74
CA ALA A 10 3.37 2.48 2.51
C ALA A 10 4.65 2.29 3.35
N ARG A 11 5.45 3.35 3.52
CA ARG A 11 6.63 3.32 4.39
C ARG A 11 6.25 3.24 5.87
N GLU A 12 5.18 3.91 6.27
CA GLU A 12 4.69 3.80 7.64
C GLU A 12 4.16 2.39 7.92
N LEU A 13 3.39 1.81 6.99
CA LEU A 13 2.92 0.43 7.05
C LEU A 13 4.09 -0.56 7.21
N ILE A 14 5.08 -0.53 6.32
CA ILE A 14 6.24 -1.42 6.39
C ILE A 14 7.03 -1.23 7.70
N ALA A 15 6.99 -0.04 8.29
CA ALA A 15 7.66 0.27 9.55
C ALA A 15 6.84 -0.08 10.80
N THR A 16 5.61 -0.61 10.67
CA THR A 16 4.82 -1.02 11.83
C THR A 16 5.35 -2.29 12.47
N ASP A 17 5.88 -3.21 11.68
CA ASP A 17 6.41 -4.49 12.15
C ASP A 17 7.93 -4.44 12.36
N ASP A 18 8.43 -5.24 13.31
CA ASP A 18 9.86 -5.37 13.60
C ASP A 18 10.67 -6.09 12.49
N ALA A 19 10.00 -6.60 11.45
CA ALA A 19 10.60 -7.44 10.40
C ALA A 19 10.15 -7.06 8.99
N ILE A 20 10.79 -6.03 8.41
CA ILE A 20 10.65 -5.69 6.99
C ILE A 20 11.13 -6.86 6.12
N THR A 21 10.26 -7.40 5.27
CA THR A 21 10.62 -8.44 4.31
C THR A 21 11.15 -7.86 3.01
N ALA A 22 11.98 -8.64 2.30
CA ALA A 22 12.51 -8.24 1.00
C ALA A 22 11.41 -8.01 -0.04
N LYS A 23 10.28 -8.74 0.06
CA LYS A 23 9.18 -8.65 -0.91
C LYS A 23 8.39 -7.36 -0.77
N GLU A 24 8.11 -6.91 0.44
CA GLU A 24 7.43 -5.62 0.68
C GLU A 24 8.30 -4.45 0.20
N GLN A 25 9.61 -4.52 0.47
CA GLN A 25 10.57 -3.53 0.00
C GLN A 25 10.65 -3.52 -1.54
N ASP A 26 10.63 -4.68 -2.20
CA ASP A 26 10.61 -4.78 -3.66
C ASP A 26 9.34 -4.16 -4.26
N VAL A 27 8.17 -4.38 -3.65
CA VAL A 27 6.89 -3.76 -4.07
C VAL A 27 6.95 -2.25 -3.90
N LEU A 28 7.42 -1.75 -2.76
CA LEU A 28 7.60 -0.32 -2.52
C LEU A 28 8.57 0.31 -3.53
N ASP A 29 9.69 -0.36 -3.81
CA ASP A 29 10.69 0.10 -4.77
C ASP A 29 10.12 0.16 -6.19
N GLN A 30 9.29 -0.82 -6.57
CA GLN A 30 8.57 -0.79 -7.83
C GLN A 30 7.61 0.40 -7.90
N MET A 31 6.80 0.62 -6.86
CA MET A 31 5.91 1.78 -6.78
C MET A 31 6.69 3.08 -6.94
N VAL A 32 7.83 3.24 -6.24
CA VAL A 32 8.67 4.43 -6.36
C VAL A 32 9.20 4.64 -7.78
N ARG A 33 9.59 3.56 -8.49
CA ARG A 33 10.05 3.64 -9.89
C ARG A 33 8.93 4.05 -10.84
N GLU A 34 7.71 3.55 -10.63
CA GLU A 34 6.56 3.82 -11.49
C GLU A 34 6.11 5.29 -11.49
N VAL A 35 6.38 6.03 -10.40
CA VAL A 35 5.95 7.43 -10.30
C VAL A 35 6.87 8.39 -11.09
N GLU A 36 7.89 7.90 -11.81
CA GLU A 36 8.91 8.73 -12.51
C GLU A 36 9.44 9.89 -11.62
N LEU A 37 9.35 9.73 -10.31
CA LEU A 37 9.70 10.76 -9.36
C LEU A 37 11.21 10.79 -9.25
N PRO A 38 11.87 11.94 -9.50
CA PRO A 38 13.25 12.08 -9.10
C PRO A 38 13.30 11.92 -7.58
N MET A 39 13.87 10.82 -7.09
CA MET A 39 14.27 10.71 -5.68
C MET A 39 15.16 11.93 -5.39
N PRO A 40 14.76 12.85 -4.47
CA PRO A 40 14.08 12.57 -3.20
C PRO A 40 12.69 13.23 -3.06
N SER A 41 11.85 13.22 -4.09
CA SER A 41 10.51 13.85 -4.01
C SER A 41 9.48 13.09 -3.15
N ALA A 42 9.68 11.80 -2.86
CA ALA A 42 8.87 11.10 -1.85
C ALA A 42 9.08 11.60 -0.40
N ARG A 43 9.91 12.64 -0.18
CA ARG A 43 10.10 13.33 1.11
C ARG A 43 9.18 14.56 1.31
N TYR A 44 8.29 14.89 0.37
CA TYR A 44 7.51 16.13 0.47
C TYR A 44 6.39 16.11 1.51
N LEU A 45 5.93 14.93 1.95
CA LEU A 45 4.99 14.82 3.06
C LEU A 45 5.74 14.57 4.36
N SER A 46 5.54 15.47 5.32
CA SER A 46 6.25 15.50 6.59
C SER A 46 5.46 14.87 7.74
N SER A 47 4.24 14.39 7.50
CA SER A 47 3.40 13.78 8.53
C SER A 47 2.29 12.89 7.94
N HIS A 48 1.85 11.92 8.74
CA HIS A 48 0.69 11.06 8.48
C HIS A 48 -0.55 11.86 8.05
N GLY A 49 -0.94 12.85 8.86
CA GLY A 49 -2.13 13.67 8.57
C GLY A 49 -2.06 14.39 7.23
N ALA A 50 -0.89 14.87 6.80
CA ALA A 50 -0.74 15.50 5.49
C ALA A 50 -0.91 14.49 4.33
N ALA A 51 -0.49 13.24 4.52
CA ALA A 51 -0.72 12.17 3.56
C ALA A 51 -2.22 11.81 3.45
N VAL A 52 -2.91 11.70 4.58
CA VAL A 52 -4.36 11.46 4.64
C VAL A 52 -5.14 12.60 3.97
N GLU A 53 -4.80 13.86 4.26
CA GLU A 53 -5.41 15.04 3.65
C GLU A 53 -5.21 15.12 2.12
N ALA A 54 -4.09 14.61 1.62
CA ALA A 54 -3.82 14.57 0.19
C ALA A 54 -4.74 13.59 -0.58
N LEU A 55 -5.37 12.63 0.10
CA LEU A 55 -6.32 11.65 -0.47
C LEU A 55 -7.75 12.23 -0.55
N THR A 56 -7.88 13.29 -1.35
CA THR A 56 -9.07 14.15 -1.43
C THR A 56 -10.29 13.53 -2.14
N THR A 57 -10.13 12.42 -2.87
CA THR A 57 -11.21 11.82 -3.67
C THR A 57 -11.44 10.36 -3.29
N GLY A 58 -12.67 9.86 -3.45
CA GLY A 58 -12.98 8.44 -3.23
C GLY A 58 -12.12 7.50 -4.10
N LYS A 59 -11.79 7.93 -5.32
CA LYS A 59 -10.85 7.21 -6.19
C LYS A 59 -9.44 7.14 -5.58
N ALA A 60 -8.91 8.25 -5.08
CA ALA A 60 -7.59 8.30 -4.47
C ALA A 60 -7.50 7.43 -3.21
N ARG A 61 -8.55 7.45 -2.37
CA ARG A 61 -8.65 6.60 -1.18
C ARG A 61 -8.69 5.11 -1.53
N ALA A 62 -9.50 4.74 -2.52
CA ALA A 62 -9.60 3.37 -3.00
C ALA A 62 -8.26 2.87 -3.54
N ILE A 63 -7.56 3.68 -4.35
CA ILE A 63 -6.22 3.33 -4.84
C ILE A 63 -5.26 3.15 -3.66
N ALA A 64 -5.19 4.10 -2.74
CA ALA A 64 -4.30 4.02 -1.59
C ALA A 64 -4.51 2.73 -0.78
N ILE A 65 -5.77 2.39 -0.45
CA ILE A 65 -6.09 1.18 0.30
C ILE A 65 -5.70 -0.09 -0.48
N ILE A 66 -5.96 -0.14 -1.79
CA ILE A 66 -5.61 -1.28 -2.63
C ILE A 66 -4.08 -1.49 -2.68
N GLU A 67 -3.32 -0.42 -2.85
CA GLU A 67 -1.85 -0.47 -2.90
C GLU A 67 -1.27 -0.93 -1.56
N LEU A 68 -1.76 -0.39 -0.44
CA LEU A 68 -1.31 -0.77 0.90
C LEU A 68 -1.64 -2.23 1.24
N LEU A 69 -2.83 -2.69 0.89
CA LEU A 69 -3.19 -4.12 1.00
C LEU A 69 -2.30 -4.98 0.09
N GLY A 70 -1.90 -4.48 -1.07
CA GLY A 70 -0.99 -5.20 -1.97
C GLY A 70 0.38 -5.43 -1.33
N ILE A 71 0.89 -4.43 -0.60
CA ILE A 71 2.14 -4.53 0.17
C ILE A 71 1.98 -5.52 1.33
N ALA A 72 0.95 -5.35 2.16
CA ALA A 72 0.73 -6.20 3.35
C ALA A 72 0.47 -7.69 3.02
N HIS A 73 0.12 -8.00 1.77
CA HIS A 73 -0.06 -9.39 1.30
C HIS A 73 1.08 -9.85 0.37
N ALA A 74 2.11 -9.03 0.15
CA ALA A 74 3.18 -9.32 -0.83
C ALA A 74 4.01 -10.54 -0.46
N ASP A 75 4.23 -10.77 0.83
CA ASP A 75 5.01 -11.89 1.36
C ASP A 75 4.16 -13.09 1.80
N GLY A 76 2.86 -12.87 1.98
CA GLY A 76 1.88 -13.88 2.39
C GLY A 76 1.53 -13.82 3.88
N GLU A 77 2.11 -12.89 4.65
CA GLU A 77 1.87 -12.72 6.09
C GLU A 77 1.32 -11.32 6.36
N TYR A 78 -0.02 -11.19 6.41
CA TYR A 78 -0.66 -9.95 6.86
C TYR A 78 -0.74 -9.92 8.40
N GLY A 79 0.20 -9.22 9.02
CA GLY A 79 0.42 -9.15 10.46
C GLY A 79 -0.71 -8.46 11.25
N GLU A 80 -0.70 -8.62 12.57
CA GLU A 80 -1.69 -7.95 13.45
C GLU A 80 -1.45 -6.44 13.49
N GLU A 81 -0.19 -5.98 13.50
CA GLU A 81 0.18 -4.57 13.58
C GLU A 81 -0.14 -3.84 12.26
N GLU A 82 0.22 -4.43 11.12
CA GLU A 82 -0.22 -3.97 9.80
C GLU A 82 -1.75 -3.90 9.66
N ARG A 83 -2.45 -4.92 10.17
CA ARG A 83 -3.92 -4.96 10.16
C ARG A 83 -4.50 -3.83 10.98
N CYS A 84 -3.96 -3.57 12.16
CA CYS A 84 -4.36 -2.43 12.98
C CYS A 84 -4.12 -1.11 12.24
N TYR A 85 -2.93 -0.94 11.63
CA TYR A 85 -2.59 0.26 10.87
C TYR A 85 -3.56 0.52 9.71
N ILE A 86 -3.85 -0.49 8.90
CA ILE A 86 -4.79 -0.36 7.77
C ILE A 86 -6.21 -0.05 8.27
N GLN A 87 -6.65 -0.66 9.38
CA GLN A 87 -7.95 -0.38 9.97
C GLN A 87 -8.08 1.06 10.47
N ASP A 88 -7.07 1.56 11.18
CA ASP A 88 -7.01 2.95 11.65
C ASP A 88 -7.03 3.92 10.47
N LEU A 89 -6.20 3.69 9.46
CA LEU A 89 -6.17 4.51 8.25
C LEU A 89 -7.51 4.52 7.50
N VAL A 90 -8.16 3.36 7.36
CA VAL A 90 -9.47 3.22 6.72
C VAL A 90 -10.54 4.02 7.47
N GLN A 91 -10.49 4.00 8.80
CA GLN A 91 -11.38 4.79 9.65
C GLN A 91 -11.15 6.29 9.44
N GLU A 92 -9.89 6.74 9.40
CA GLU A 92 -9.53 8.13 9.12
C GLU A 92 -9.99 8.59 7.73
N LEU A 93 -9.89 7.73 6.72
CA LEU A 93 -10.35 7.99 5.36
C LEU A 93 -11.87 7.93 5.20
N GLY A 94 -12.60 7.52 6.25
CA GLY A 94 -14.05 7.40 6.27
C GLY A 94 -14.57 6.36 5.27
N VAL A 95 -13.82 5.28 5.03
CA VAL A 95 -14.20 4.23 4.10
C VAL A 95 -14.96 3.13 4.85
N PRO A 96 -16.14 2.67 4.37
CA PRO A 96 -16.89 1.61 5.05
C PRO A 96 -16.11 0.29 5.10
N GLU A 97 -16.15 -0.39 6.24
CA GLU A 97 -15.48 -1.67 6.45
C GLU A 97 -15.86 -2.72 5.39
N THR A 98 -17.14 -2.80 5.01
CA THR A 98 -17.62 -3.71 3.96
C THR A 98 -16.97 -3.47 2.61
N THR A 99 -16.64 -2.21 2.29
CA THR A 99 -15.90 -1.83 1.08
C THR A 99 -14.46 -2.31 1.18
N VAL A 100 -13.83 -2.18 2.35
CA VAL A 100 -12.45 -2.62 2.57
C VAL A 100 -12.33 -4.13 2.52
N THR A 101 -13.25 -4.87 3.13
CA THR A 101 -13.29 -6.33 2.99
C THR A 101 -13.42 -6.75 1.52
N ALA A 102 -14.22 -6.05 0.72
CA ALA A 102 -14.34 -6.33 -0.71
C ALA A 102 -13.03 -6.01 -1.48
N MET A 103 -12.33 -4.93 -1.11
CA MET A 103 -11.02 -4.58 -1.66
C MET A 103 -9.97 -5.61 -1.31
N GLU A 104 -9.86 -6.02 -0.04
CA GLU A 104 -8.91 -7.04 0.43
C GLU A 104 -9.11 -8.38 -0.29
N ASN A 105 -10.35 -8.85 -0.40
CA ASN A 105 -10.66 -10.06 -1.16
C ASN A 105 -10.29 -9.93 -2.65
N TRP A 106 -10.37 -8.74 -3.22
CA TRP A 106 -9.93 -8.49 -4.59
C TRP A 106 -8.40 -8.49 -4.71
N VAL A 107 -7.70 -7.85 -3.78
CA VAL A 107 -6.23 -7.81 -3.72
C VAL A 107 -5.65 -9.21 -3.57
N LEU A 108 -6.20 -10.06 -2.69
CA LEU A 108 -5.75 -11.44 -2.52
C LEU A 108 -5.79 -12.24 -3.84
N ARG A 109 -6.85 -12.08 -4.63
CA ARG A 109 -6.94 -12.71 -5.95
C ARG A 109 -5.94 -12.13 -6.93
N TYR A 110 -5.73 -10.81 -6.88
CA TYR A 110 -4.75 -10.14 -7.72
C TYR A 110 -3.32 -10.62 -7.42
N VAL A 111 -2.94 -10.69 -6.14
CA VAL A 111 -1.63 -11.19 -5.69
C VAL A 111 -1.41 -12.63 -6.17
N ALA A 112 -2.40 -13.51 -6.00
CA ALA A 112 -2.33 -14.89 -6.51
C ALA A 112 -2.11 -14.93 -8.03
N LEU A 113 -2.83 -14.12 -8.81
CA LEU A 113 -2.65 -14.05 -10.26
C LEU A 113 -1.27 -13.49 -10.65
N THR A 114 -0.75 -12.51 -9.92
CA THR A 114 0.60 -11.98 -10.16
C THR A 114 1.69 -12.99 -9.84
N ASP A 115 1.50 -13.83 -8.80
CA ASP A 115 2.40 -14.93 -8.47
C ASP A 115 2.36 -16.03 -9.54
N GLU A 116 1.18 -16.40 -10.03
CA GLU A 116 1.04 -17.30 -11.18
C GLU A 116 1.75 -16.74 -12.43
N ALA A 117 1.65 -15.42 -12.66
CA ALA A 117 2.27 -14.77 -13.80
C ALA A 117 3.80 -14.87 -13.81
N LYS A 118 4.44 -15.04 -12.64
CA LYS A 118 5.90 -15.26 -12.54
C LYS A 118 6.34 -16.53 -13.28
N GLY A 119 5.45 -17.52 -13.39
CA GLY A 119 5.69 -18.74 -14.16
C GLY A 119 5.75 -18.53 -15.69
N PHE A 120 5.34 -17.36 -16.20
CA PHE A 120 5.46 -16.99 -17.61
C PHE A 120 6.71 -16.14 -17.91
N TRP A 121 7.54 -15.83 -16.91
CA TRP A 121 8.77 -15.10 -17.15
C TRP A 121 9.76 -15.98 -17.92
N PHE A 122 10.10 -15.55 -19.13
CA PHE A 122 11.12 -16.19 -19.95
C PHE A 122 12.50 -15.60 -19.58
N GLU A 123 13.49 -16.49 -19.37
CA GLU A 123 14.91 -16.12 -19.30
C GLU A 123 15.50 -15.90 -20.71
#